data_AF-A0A8J6PV86-F1
#
_entry.id   AF-A0A8J6PV86-F1
#
_cell.length_a   1.000
_cell.length_b   1.000
_cell.length_c   1.000
_cell.angle_alpha   90.00
_cell.angle_beta   90.00
_cell.angle_gamma   90.00
#
_symmetry.space_group_name_H-M   'P 1'
#
loop_
_entity.id
_entity.type
_entity.pdbx_description
1 polymer ?
#
loop_
_entity_poly.entity_id
_entity_poly.type
_entity_poly.pdbx_seq_one_letter_code
_entity_poly.pdbx_strand_id
1 'polypeptide(L)'
;MSGLFTDVLWSETERLRKAIDDLEFLRRLADGTLPLEVFRTYIDQDALYLAGYAKALALLAARCPDPATAGFWARASATTATVELSLHQNLVRGGTLPEPAVPPTHSPACLGYVSYLIAA
;
A
#
# COMPACT_ATOMS: atom_id res chain seq x y z
N MET A 1 -14.86 -23.71 -18.16
CA MET A 1 -14.57 -22.35 -17.66
C MET A 1 -13.49 -21.78 -18.57
N SER A 2 -13.83 -20.86 -19.48
CA SER A 2 -12.83 -20.15 -20.31
C SER A 2 -12.67 -18.73 -19.76
N GLY A 3 -11.48 -18.39 -19.29
CA GLY A 3 -11.11 -17.10 -18.72
C GLY A 3 -9.83 -17.24 -17.90
N LEU A 4 -9.02 -16.19 -17.81
CA LEU A 4 -7.86 -16.19 -16.91
C LEU A 4 -8.37 -16.21 -15.47
N PHE A 5 -7.64 -16.84 -14.54
CA PHE A 5 -8.03 -16.81 -13.12
C PHE A 5 -8.12 -15.38 -12.57
N THR A 6 -7.32 -14.46 -13.11
CA THR A 6 -7.38 -13.03 -12.82
C THR A 6 -8.73 -12.40 -13.19
N ASP A 7 -9.39 -12.88 -14.25
CA ASP A 7 -10.71 -12.38 -14.66
C ASP A 7 -11.77 -12.74 -13.62
N VAL A 8 -11.66 -13.95 -13.05
CA VAL A 8 -12.53 -14.41 -11.97
C VAL A 8 -12.33 -13.52 -10.73
N LEU A 9 -11.08 -13.32 -10.29
CA LEU A 9 -10.78 -12.45 -9.14
C LEU A 9 -11.26 -11.01 -9.37
N TRP A 10 -11.15 -10.51 -10.59
CA TRP A 10 -11.62 -9.17 -10.96
C TRP A 10 -13.14 -9.06 -10.84
N SER A 11 -13.88 -10.06 -11.32
CA SER A 11 -15.33 -10.14 -11.21
C SER A 11 -15.78 -10.26 -9.75
N GLU A 12 -15.18 -11.15 -8.97
CA GLU A 12 -15.56 -11.41 -7.57
C GLU A 12 -15.33 -10.19 -6.66
N THR A 13 -14.36 -9.33 -7.00
CA THR A 13 -14.05 -8.11 -6.24
C THR A 13 -14.77 -6.86 -6.74
N GLU A 14 -15.59 -6.94 -7.79
CA GLU A 14 -16.20 -5.78 -8.45
C GLU A 14 -16.96 -4.88 -7.48
N ARG A 15 -17.82 -5.47 -6.63
CA ARG A 15 -18.59 -4.71 -5.65
C ARG A 15 -17.71 -3.94 -4.67
N LEU A 16 -16.62 -4.56 -4.19
CA LEU A 16 -15.68 -3.93 -3.28
C LEU A 16 -14.90 -2.81 -3.96
N ARG A 17 -14.40 -3.05 -5.17
CA ARG A 17 -13.68 -2.04 -5.96
C ARG A 17 -14.55 -0.81 -6.22
N LYS A 18 -15.81 -1.02 -6.64
CA LYS A 18 -16.76 0.08 -6.82
C LYS A 18 -17.00 0.87 -5.53
N ALA A 19 -17.15 0.19 -4.40
CA ALA A 19 -17.32 0.86 -3.11
C ALA A 19 -16.07 1.66 -2.69
N ILE A 20 -14.88 1.19 -3.06
CA ILE A 20 -13.61 1.93 -2.86
C ILE A 20 -13.59 3.18 -3.74
N ASP A 21 -13.92 3.04 -5.03
CA ASP A 21 -13.96 4.15 -6.00
C ASP A 21 -14.93 5.26 -5.56
N ASP A 22 -16.04 4.89 -4.92
CA ASP A 22 -17.07 5.81 -4.42
C ASP A 22 -16.72 6.47 -3.06
N LEU A 23 -15.57 6.16 -2.45
CA LEU A 23 -15.18 6.76 -1.17
C LEU A 23 -15.02 8.28 -1.27
N GLU A 24 -15.60 9.00 -0.31
CA GLU A 24 -15.44 10.46 -0.20
C GLU A 24 -13.97 10.87 -0.15
N PHE A 25 -13.11 10.05 0.48
CA PHE A 25 -11.66 10.26 0.49
C PHE A 25 -11.08 10.39 -0.92
N LEU A 26 -11.38 9.46 -1.83
CA LEU A 26 -10.87 9.49 -3.21
C LEU A 26 -11.47 10.64 -4.01
N ARG A 27 -12.77 10.90 -3.83
CA ARG A 27 -13.43 12.04 -4.49
C ARG A 27 -12.75 13.36 -4.09
N ARG A 28 -12.50 13.55 -2.80
CA ARG A 28 -11.87 14.77 -2.27
C ARG A 28 -10.38 14.88 -2.58
N LEU A 29 -9.71 13.74 -2.73
CA LEU A 29 -8.32 13.71 -3.19
C LEU A 29 -8.24 14.16 -4.66
N ALA A 30 -9.14 13.65 -5.50
CA ALA A 30 -9.19 13.97 -6.93
C ALA A 30 -9.58 15.43 -7.20
N ASP A 31 -10.49 16.00 -6.41
CA ASP A 31 -10.94 17.40 -6.55
C ASP A 31 -10.04 18.41 -5.80
N GLY A 32 -9.03 17.94 -5.05
CA GLY A 32 -8.09 18.78 -4.30
C GLY A 32 -8.67 19.41 -3.02
N THR A 33 -9.82 18.94 -2.53
CA THR A 33 -10.49 19.46 -1.33
C THR A 33 -10.30 18.60 -0.07
N LEU A 34 -9.50 17.53 -0.16
CA LEU A 34 -9.17 16.69 0.98
C LEU A 34 -8.39 17.51 2.03
N PRO A 35 -8.79 17.49 3.33
CA PRO A 35 -8.06 18.23 4.36
C PRO A 35 -6.65 17.69 4.49
N LEU A 36 -5.66 18.57 4.61
CA LEU A 36 -4.25 18.18 4.69
C LEU A 36 -3.96 17.25 5.87
N GLU A 37 -4.65 17.41 7.00
CA GLU A 37 -4.55 16.52 8.17
C GLU A 37 -4.98 15.07 7.84
N VAL A 38 -6.03 14.92 7.05
CA VAL A 38 -6.54 13.61 6.62
C VAL A 38 -5.58 12.97 5.62
N PHE A 39 -5.07 13.76 4.67
CA PHE A 39 -4.06 13.29 3.74
C PHE A 39 -2.75 12.92 4.44
N ARG A 40 -2.34 13.71 5.45
CA ARG A 40 -1.17 13.41 6.27
C ARG A 40 -1.31 12.07 6.98
N THR A 41 -2.46 11.84 7.61
CA THR A 41 -2.77 10.57 8.27
C THR A 41 -2.69 9.39 7.29
N TYR A 42 -3.21 9.56 6.07
CA TYR A 42 -3.10 8.55 5.01
C TYR A 42 -1.65 8.25 4.64
N ILE A 43 -0.83 9.27 4.39
CA ILE A 43 0.61 9.12 4.06
C ILE A 43 1.38 8.44 5.20
N ASP A 44 1.10 8.79 6.46
CA ASP A 44 1.73 8.14 7.61
C ASP A 44 1.35 6.64 7.70
N GLN A 45 0.09 6.29 7.42
CA GLN A 45 -0.33 4.88 7.38
C GLN A 45 0.21 4.13 6.16
N ASP A 46 0.31 4.79 5.00
CA ASP A 46 0.84 4.17 3.77
C ASP A 46 2.33 3.84 3.92
N ALA A 47 3.11 4.71 4.57
CA ALA A 47 4.52 4.41 4.90
C ALA A 47 4.65 3.15 5.79
N LEU A 48 3.76 3.01 6.78
CA LEU A 48 3.71 1.83 7.66
C LEU A 48 3.23 0.57 6.94
N TYR A 49 2.31 0.71 5.99
CA TYR A 49 1.85 -0.36 5.09
C TYR A 49 3.00 -0.83 4.19
N LEU A 50 3.69 0.08 3.52
CA LEU A 50 4.79 -0.22 2.58
C LEU A 50 5.95 -0.97 3.26
N ALA A 51 6.28 -0.64 4.50
CA ALA A 51 7.26 -1.39 5.28
C ALA A 51 6.84 -2.86 5.51
N GLY A 52 5.54 -3.10 5.68
CA GLY A 52 4.96 -4.44 5.75
C GLY A 52 4.89 -5.14 4.39
N TYR A 53 4.46 -4.41 3.37
CA TYR A 53 4.32 -4.90 2.01
C TYR A 53 5.66 -5.34 1.41
N ALA A 54 6.74 -4.58 1.65
CA ALA A 54 8.09 -4.98 1.27
C ALA A 54 8.46 -6.37 1.84
N LYS A 55 8.11 -6.66 3.10
CA LYS A 55 8.34 -7.98 3.70
C LYS A 55 7.52 -9.07 3.00
N ALA A 56 6.27 -8.80 2.65
CA ALA A 56 5.43 -9.74 1.90
C ALA A 56 6.05 -10.06 0.51
N LEU A 57 6.58 -9.06 -0.19
CA LEU A 57 7.29 -9.26 -1.46
C LEU A 57 8.56 -10.09 -1.30
N ALA A 58 9.32 -9.90 -0.22
CA ALA A 58 10.49 -10.72 0.09
C ALA A 58 10.12 -12.19 0.36
N LEU A 59 9.03 -12.44 1.09
CA LEU A 59 8.50 -13.79 1.31
C LEU A 59 8.04 -14.44 0.00
N LEU A 60 7.39 -13.68 -0.87
CA LEU A 60 7.01 -14.14 -2.21
C LEU A 60 8.25 -14.54 -3.02
N ALA A 61 9.30 -13.71 -3.02
CA ALA A 61 10.56 -14.01 -3.69
C ALA A 61 11.17 -15.34 -3.21
N ALA A 62 11.15 -15.59 -1.90
CA ALA A 62 11.69 -16.82 -1.30
C ALA A 62 10.91 -18.08 -1.68
N ARG A 63 9.65 -17.96 -2.11
CA ARG A 63 8.77 -19.07 -2.50
C ARG A 63 8.65 -19.29 -4.01
N CYS A 64 9.27 -18.44 -4.81
CA CYS A 64 9.17 -18.53 -6.26
C CYS A 64 9.80 -19.82 -6.79
N PRO A 65 9.20 -20.43 -7.84
CA PRO A 65 9.65 -21.72 -8.36
C PRO A 65 10.95 -21.62 -9.17
N ASP A 66 11.31 -20.43 -9.66
CA ASP A 66 12.48 -20.21 -10.51
C ASP A 66 13.27 -18.96 -10.09
N PRO A 67 14.59 -18.93 -10.37
CA PRO A 67 15.45 -17.81 -9.97
C PRO A 67 15.12 -16.47 -10.61
N ALA A 68 14.58 -16.46 -11.84
CA ALA A 68 14.29 -15.21 -12.54
C ALA A 68 13.10 -14.50 -11.88
N THR A 69 12.04 -15.24 -11.59
CA THR A 69 10.86 -14.74 -10.87
C THR A 69 11.22 -14.37 -9.42
N ALA A 70 12.03 -15.17 -8.73
CA ALA A 70 12.53 -14.83 -7.40
C ALA A 70 13.30 -13.49 -7.40
N GLY A 71 14.20 -13.31 -8.38
CA GLY A 71 14.97 -12.08 -8.53
C GLY A 71 14.10 -10.85 -8.83
N PHE A 72 13.01 -11.01 -9.58
CA PHE A 72 12.04 -9.94 -9.82
C PHE A 72 11.41 -9.46 -8.51
N TRP A 73 10.86 -10.38 -7.71
CA TRP A 73 10.21 -10.02 -6.45
C TRP A 73 11.16 -9.51 -5.38
N ALA A 74 12.39 -10.03 -5.32
CA ALA A 74 13.42 -9.51 -4.42
C ALA A 74 13.76 -8.05 -4.74
N ARG A 75 13.86 -7.69 -6.03
CA ARG A 75 14.05 -6.30 -6.45
C ARG A 75 12.83 -5.44 -6.11
N ALA A 76 11.62 -5.93 -6.35
CA ALA A 76 10.40 -5.21 -6.00
C ALA A 76 10.30 -4.91 -4.48
N SER A 77 10.67 -5.88 -3.65
CA SER A 77 10.81 -5.68 -2.19
C SER A 77 11.80 -4.58 -1.86
N ALA A 78 12.99 -4.60 -2.46
CA ALA A 78 14.03 -3.59 -2.21
C ALA A 78 13.59 -2.19 -2.66
N THR A 79 12.97 -2.06 -3.83
CA THR A 79 12.40 -0.80 -4.34
C THR A 79 11.34 -0.26 -3.39
N THR A 80 10.41 -1.10 -2.95
CA THR A 80 9.35 -0.70 -1.99
C THR A 80 9.95 -0.19 -0.67
N ALA A 81 10.96 -0.88 -0.15
CA ALA A 81 11.60 -0.51 1.11
C ALA A 81 12.40 0.81 1.05
N THR A 82 12.86 1.23 -0.13
CA THR A 82 13.83 2.32 -0.28
C THR A 82 13.31 3.53 -1.04
N VAL A 83 12.66 3.32 -2.18
CA VAL A 83 12.20 4.39 -3.09
C VAL A 83 10.89 4.98 -2.59
N GLU A 84 9.90 4.14 -2.29
CA GLU A 84 8.57 4.60 -1.89
C GLU A 84 8.60 5.29 -0.52
N LEU A 85 9.42 4.81 0.41
CA LEU A 85 9.62 5.48 1.70
C LEU A 85 10.31 6.85 1.53
N SER A 86 11.20 6.99 0.55
CA SER A 86 11.87 8.26 0.26
C SER A 86 10.92 9.28 -0.36
N LEU A 87 9.95 8.85 -1.20
CA LEU A 87 8.89 9.72 -1.72
C LEU A 87 8.02 10.27 -0.59
N HIS A 88 7.64 9.41 0.37
CA HIS A 88 6.90 9.81 1.57
C HIS A 88 7.68 10.83 2.41
N GLN A 89 8.97 10.59 2.64
CA GLN A 89 9.83 11.51 3.39
C GLN A 89 9.96 12.87 2.69
N ASN A 90 10.08 12.90 1.36
CA ASN A 90 10.18 14.15 0.61
C ASN A 90 8.87 14.93 0.64
N LEU A 91 7.72 14.26 0.55
CA LEU A 91 6.41 14.88 0.64
C LEU A 91 6.17 15.53 2.00
N VAL A 92 6.58 14.85 3.08
CA VAL A 92 6.51 15.40 4.45
C VAL A 92 7.48 16.57 4.64
N ARG A 93 8.73 16.43 4.19
CA ARG A 93 9.76 17.48 4.31
C ARG A 93 9.45 18.73 3.46
N GLY A 94 8.54 18.64 2.50
CA GLY A 94 8.08 19.79 1.70
C GLY A 94 7.38 20.88 2.52
N GLY A 95 7.08 20.64 3.81
CA GLY A 95 6.58 21.64 4.75
C GLY A 95 5.11 22.04 4.55
N THR A 96 4.43 21.43 3.58
CA THR A 96 3.00 21.66 3.30
C THR A 96 2.09 20.79 4.14
N LEU A 97 2.59 19.65 4.63
CA LEU A 97 1.82 18.76 5.48
C LEU A 97 2.04 19.10 6.96
N PRO A 98 0.99 19.01 7.78
CA PRO A 98 1.12 19.17 9.22
C PRO A 98 2.04 18.09 9.79
N GLU A 99 2.77 18.45 10.85
CA GLU A 99 3.57 17.50 11.62
C GLU A 99 2.67 16.72 12.57
N PRO A 100 2.84 15.40 12.69
CA PRO A 100 2.03 14.60 13.58
C PRO A 100 2.43 14.88 15.03
N ALA A 101 1.44 14.93 15.92
CA ALA A 101 1.69 15.16 17.35
C ALA A 101 2.51 14.05 18.02
N VAL A 102 2.44 12.83 17.48
CA VAL A 102 3.18 11.65 17.92
C VAL A 102 3.66 10.84 16.71
N PRO A 103 4.74 10.05 16.84
CA PRO A 103 5.14 9.13 15.79
C PRO A 103 3.99 8.18 15.42
N PRO A 104 3.70 7.99 14.12
CA PRO A 104 2.58 7.16 13.70
C PRO A 104 2.82 5.69 14.05
N THR A 105 1.76 5.02 14.49
CA THR A 105 1.70 3.56 14.68
C THR A 105 0.65 2.97 13.76
N HIS A 106 0.70 1.65 13.53
CA HIS A 106 -0.29 0.99 12.69
C HIS A 106 -1.69 1.19 13.26
N SER A 107 -2.61 1.67 12.43
CA SER A 107 -4.04 1.51 12.69
C SER A 107 -4.41 0.01 12.70
N PRO A 108 -5.53 -0.37 13.34
CA PRO A 108 -6.00 -1.75 13.30
C PRO A 108 -6.17 -2.30 11.87
N ALA A 109 -6.65 -1.47 10.94
CA ALA A 109 -6.81 -1.84 9.54
C ALA A 109 -5.45 -2.10 8.87
N CYS A 110 -4.48 -1.19 9.05
CA CYS A 110 -3.15 -1.35 8.47
C CYS A 110 -2.42 -2.56 9.05
N LEU A 111 -2.49 -2.77 10.38
CA LEU A 111 -1.88 -3.92 11.03
C LEU A 111 -2.50 -5.22 10.53
N GLY A 112 -3.84 -5.32 10.52
CA GLY A 112 -4.56 -6.50 10.06
C GLY A 112 -4.22 -6.85 8.61
N TYR A 113 -4.12 -5.85 7.73
CA TYR A 113 -3.80 -6.07 6.32
C TYR A 113 -2.36 -6.60 6.15
N VAL A 114 -1.37 -5.94 6.74
CA VAL A 114 0.03 -6.36 6.65
C VAL A 114 0.23 -7.74 7.29
N SER A 115 -0.38 -8.00 8.45
CA SER A 115 -0.32 -9.31 9.10
C SER A 115 -0.90 -10.41 8.22
N TYR A 116 -2.02 -10.16 7.54
CA TYR A 116 -2.62 -11.12 6.62
C TYR A 116 -1.68 -11.45 5.44
N LEU A 117 -1.05 -10.44 4.85
CA LEU A 117 -0.12 -10.63 3.73
C LEU A 117 1.14 -11.42 4.10
N ILE A 118 1.62 -11.26 5.34
CA ILE A 118 2.85 -11.90 5.83
C ILE A 118 2.60 -13.30 6.39
N ALA A 119 1.42 -13.59 6.91
CA ALA A 119 1.10 -14.87 7.55
C ALA A 119 1.00 -16.05 6.57
N ALA A 120 0.84 -15.77 5.27
CA ALA A 120 0.83 -16.77 4.20
C ALA A 120 2.19 -17.46 4.06
#